data_AF-A0A2E6V996-F1
#
_entry.id   AF-A0A2E6V996-F1
#
_cell.length_a   1.000
_cell.length_b   1.000
_cell.length_c   1.000
_cell.angle_alpha   90.00
_cell.angle_beta   90.00
_cell.angle_gamma   90.00
#
_symmetry.space_group_name_H-M   'P 1'
#
loop_
_entity.id
_entity.type
_entity.pdbx_description
1 polymer ?
#
loop_
_entity_poly.entity_id
_entity_poly.type
_entity_poly.pdbx_seq_one_letter_code
_entity_poly.pdbx_strand_id
1 'polypeptide(L)'
;MLKQSLAIILFCFATFCMAQNPVSKKSDSVKIARDSIKKAEFLKNLGNGFLPTNFFDLDLRYLIKFNQYEGFRTGLGGTTNKSFSDRYRVNGYLVYGFKDTRFKYSIGGGFRVNEATNTWINLSYTDDLKETGSSTFLTDKRFFTFFEPRLLNIDLFHRHITKSIGVQHKISNHLLSETQFSASKINPTYNYNFVLDNESFNTFDLSTAKFSLQWSPFSKFELKEDQIVVTRDGYPKFTLQFTQGFKSVFGSDFNFSKLDFRTIQQFTHRNDSKTNITLVAGIAGGETPLTHLYHAYPNNITKETILQRFSVAGLNSFETMYFNEFFSDKFSTLQLKHFFRPFKITERFKPQLVLISRYALGDMKSINRHQGITFNRLNHLYSESGFEINRLLLGFGLSFAYRYGAYHLPNFEDNIAFKFTFNISL
;
A
#
# COMPACT_ATOMS: atom_id res chain seq x y z
N MET A 1 41.21 18.18 -1.98
CA MET A 1 41.02 18.40 -3.43
C MET A 1 40.62 17.16 -4.24
N LEU A 2 40.28 16.01 -3.64
CA LEU A 2 39.89 14.78 -4.38
C LEU A 2 38.37 14.48 -4.39
N LYS A 3 37.55 15.26 -3.67
CA LYS A 3 36.09 15.04 -3.56
C LYS A 3 35.25 15.85 -4.57
N GLN A 4 35.81 16.90 -5.16
CA GLN A 4 35.13 17.71 -6.18
C GLN A 4 35.34 17.17 -7.60
N SER A 5 36.34 16.30 -7.80
CA SER A 5 36.70 15.73 -9.11
C SER A 5 35.76 14.59 -9.54
N LEU A 6 35.13 13.88 -8.60
CA LEU A 6 34.24 12.75 -8.92
C LEU A 6 32.87 13.20 -9.42
N ALA A 7 32.39 14.37 -8.96
CA ALA A 7 31.11 14.95 -9.38
C ALA A 7 31.17 15.48 -10.83
N ILE A 8 32.33 15.95 -11.27
CA ILE A 8 32.55 16.43 -12.65
C ILE A 8 32.66 15.25 -13.62
N ILE A 9 33.26 14.12 -13.20
CA ILE A 9 33.35 12.90 -14.01
C ILE A 9 31.95 12.28 -14.24
N LEU A 10 31.06 12.32 -13.25
CA LEU A 10 29.67 11.85 -13.43
C LEU A 10 28.81 12.77 -14.32
N PHE A 11 29.10 14.08 -14.35
CA PHE A 11 28.40 15.03 -15.22
C PHE A 11 28.89 14.99 -16.68
N CYS A 12 30.16 14.62 -16.91
CA CYS A 12 30.69 14.39 -18.25
C CYS A 12 30.19 13.08 -18.88
N PHE A 13 29.89 12.04 -18.11
CA PHE A 13 29.27 10.82 -18.66
C PHE A 13 27.80 11.00 -19.08
N ALA A 14 27.09 11.96 -18.48
CA ALA A 14 25.71 12.30 -18.87
C ALA A 14 25.62 13.17 -20.13
N THR A 15 26.72 13.79 -20.56
CA THR A 15 26.76 14.74 -21.68
C THR A 15 27.53 14.24 -22.92
N PHE A 16 28.12 13.04 -22.84
CA PHE A 16 28.76 12.37 -23.98
C PHE A 16 27.94 11.24 -24.62
N CYS A 17 26.61 11.25 -24.46
CA CYS A 17 25.73 10.66 -25.48
C CYS A 17 25.71 11.60 -26.68
N MET A 18 26.81 11.59 -27.45
CA MET A 18 26.78 12.09 -28.81
C MET A 18 25.66 11.37 -29.53
N ALA A 19 24.69 12.16 -30.00
CA ALA A 19 23.77 11.73 -31.03
C ALA A 19 24.60 11.22 -32.21
N GLN A 20 24.71 9.89 -32.35
CA GLN A 20 25.18 9.32 -33.59
C GLN A 20 24.17 9.74 -34.65
N ASN A 21 24.59 10.61 -35.56
CA ASN A 21 23.89 10.82 -36.82
C ASN A 21 23.65 9.43 -37.44
N PRO A 22 22.42 9.07 -37.83
CA PRO A 22 22.16 7.77 -38.40
C PRO A 22 22.96 7.63 -39.69
N VAL A 23 23.95 6.74 -39.67
CA VAL A 23 24.59 6.23 -40.88
C VAL A 23 23.49 5.64 -41.75
N SER A 24 23.35 6.10 -43.00
CA SER A 24 22.40 5.53 -43.95
C SER A 24 22.78 4.07 -44.22
N LYS A 25 22.13 3.15 -43.50
CA LYS A 25 22.22 1.73 -43.80
C LYS A 25 21.40 1.46 -45.06
N LYS A 26 22.11 1.06 -46.13
CA LYS A 26 21.57 0.30 -47.26
C LYS A 26 20.62 -0.78 -46.71
N SER A 27 19.48 -0.93 -47.38
CA SER A 27 18.46 -1.90 -47.05
C SER A 27 19.02 -3.32 -47.11
N ASP A 28 19.39 -3.86 -45.95
CA ASP A 28 19.48 -5.30 -45.75
C ASP A 28 18.21 -5.78 -45.06
N SER A 29 17.53 -6.68 -45.75
CA SER A 29 16.20 -7.22 -45.50
C SER A 29 16.17 -8.20 -44.32
N VAL A 30 16.68 -7.82 -43.17
CA VAL A 30 16.40 -8.52 -41.91
C VAL A 30 15.27 -7.76 -41.23
N LYS A 31 14.08 -8.36 -41.18
CA LYS A 31 12.94 -7.84 -40.40
C LYS A 31 13.39 -7.68 -38.95
N ILE A 32 13.80 -6.47 -38.58
CA ILE A 32 13.91 -6.06 -37.19
C ILE A 32 12.49 -6.18 -36.65
N ALA A 33 12.23 -7.16 -35.80
CA ALA A 33 10.96 -7.30 -35.12
C ALA A 33 10.65 -5.97 -34.45
N ARG A 34 9.60 -5.29 -34.93
CA ARG A 34 9.17 -4.00 -34.39
C ARG A 34 8.64 -4.28 -32.98
N ASP A 35 9.49 -4.06 -31.98
CA ASP A 35 9.13 -4.10 -30.57
C ASP A 35 8.29 -2.85 -30.25
N SER A 36 7.05 -2.82 -30.74
CA SER A 36 6.19 -1.66 -30.61
C SER A 36 5.02 -1.95 -29.69
N ILE A 37 5.30 -1.98 -28.38
CA ILE A 37 4.26 -1.68 -27.39
C ILE A 37 3.67 -0.32 -27.78
N LYS A 38 2.34 -0.25 -27.92
CA LYS A 38 1.68 1.01 -28.30
C LYS A 38 2.06 2.08 -27.28
N LYS A 39 2.48 3.27 -27.72
CA LYS A 39 2.94 4.37 -26.84
C LYS A 39 1.97 4.66 -25.69
N ALA A 40 0.65 4.60 -25.95
CA ALA A 40 -0.38 4.79 -24.94
C ALA A 40 -0.40 3.69 -23.86
N GLU A 41 -0.19 2.44 -24.25
CA GLU A 41 -0.12 1.29 -23.35
C GLU A 41 1.17 1.32 -22.53
N PHE A 42 2.29 1.68 -23.15
CA PHE A 42 3.56 1.90 -22.45
C PHE A 42 3.43 2.97 -21.36
N LEU A 43 2.88 4.14 -21.69
CA LEU A 43 2.67 5.23 -20.73
C LEU A 43 1.70 4.83 -19.61
N LYS A 44 0.63 4.09 -19.94
CA LYS A 44 -0.32 3.57 -18.95
C LYS A 44 0.34 2.59 -17.99
N ASN A 45 1.14 1.65 -18.50
CA ASN A 45 1.86 0.68 -17.66
C ASN A 45 2.90 1.37 -16.78
N LEU A 46 3.63 2.35 -17.33
CA LEU A 46 4.59 3.14 -16.58
C LEU A 46 3.93 3.96 -15.45
N GLY A 47 2.76 4.55 -15.71
CA GLY A 47 1.96 5.22 -14.69
C GLY A 47 1.45 4.28 -13.60
N ASN A 48 1.20 3.02 -13.95
CA ASN A 48 0.93 1.96 -12.99
C ASN A 48 2.21 1.39 -12.36
N GLY A 49 3.40 1.90 -12.67
CA GLY A 49 4.66 1.44 -12.11
C GLY A 49 5.18 0.12 -12.66
N PHE A 50 4.82 -0.19 -13.90
CA PHE A 50 5.38 -1.29 -14.65
C PHE A 50 6.18 -0.77 -15.84
N LEU A 51 7.35 -1.34 -16.07
CA LEU A 51 8.04 -1.24 -17.34
C LEU A 51 7.68 -2.50 -18.15
N PRO A 52 6.74 -2.41 -19.11
CA PRO A 52 6.29 -3.58 -19.85
C PRO A 52 7.39 -4.05 -20.81
N THR A 53 7.62 -5.36 -20.84
CA THR A 53 8.41 -6.04 -21.85
C THR A 53 7.51 -7.02 -22.61
N ASN A 54 8.06 -7.79 -23.56
CA ASN A 54 7.22 -8.66 -24.40
C ASN A 54 6.39 -9.65 -23.57
N PHE A 55 7.03 -10.39 -22.65
CA PHE A 55 6.37 -11.45 -21.86
C PHE A 55 6.23 -11.13 -20.37
N PHE A 56 6.93 -10.10 -19.87
CA PHE A 56 6.99 -9.78 -18.45
C PHE A 56 6.90 -8.27 -18.22
N ASP A 57 6.14 -7.85 -17.22
CA ASP A 57 6.08 -6.47 -16.78
C ASP A 57 6.98 -6.33 -15.55
N LEU A 58 8.06 -5.54 -15.69
CA LEU A 58 9.00 -5.27 -14.59
C LEU A 58 8.34 -4.31 -13.60
N ASP A 59 8.24 -4.71 -12.34
CA ASP A 59 7.61 -3.95 -11.28
C ASP A 59 8.61 -2.94 -10.67
N LEU A 60 8.39 -1.67 -10.98
CA LEU A 60 9.28 -0.58 -10.58
C LEU A 60 9.27 -0.32 -9.06
N ARG A 61 8.32 -0.90 -8.31
CA ARG A 61 8.23 -0.75 -6.84
C ARG A 61 9.45 -1.30 -6.10
N TYR A 62 10.16 -2.25 -6.68
CA TYR A 62 11.26 -2.95 -6.00
C TYR A 62 12.63 -2.32 -6.25
N LEU A 63 12.73 -1.39 -7.21
CA LEU A 63 14.02 -0.82 -7.63
C LEU A 63 14.73 -0.10 -6.48
N ILE A 64 14.02 0.84 -5.82
CA ILE A 64 14.59 1.67 -4.76
C ILE A 64 13.52 1.91 -3.70
N LYS A 65 13.81 1.50 -2.46
CA LYS A 65 13.06 1.84 -1.25
C LYS A 65 14.01 2.15 -0.10
N PHE A 66 13.49 2.81 0.91
CA PHE A 66 14.20 3.01 2.18
C PHE A 66 13.24 2.84 3.34
N ASN A 67 13.71 2.20 4.42
CA ASN A 67 13.08 2.24 5.73
C ASN A 67 14.13 2.17 6.84
N GLN A 68 13.72 2.45 8.07
CA GLN A 68 14.66 2.51 9.19
C GLN A 68 15.25 1.15 9.56
N TYR A 69 14.55 0.06 9.28
CA TYR A 69 14.98 -1.29 9.63
C TYR A 69 15.99 -1.85 8.61
N GLU A 70 15.64 -1.82 7.32
CA GLU A 70 16.43 -2.38 6.21
C GLU A 70 17.45 -1.37 5.63
N GLY A 71 17.33 -0.09 5.96
CA GLY A 71 18.12 0.97 5.33
C GLY A 71 17.75 1.12 3.85
N PHE A 72 18.75 1.28 2.99
CA PHE A 72 18.54 1.23 1.55
C PHE A 72 18.13 -0.19 1.14
N ARG A 73 17.04 -0.30 0.38
CA ARG A 73 16.48 -1.54 -0.15
C ARG A 73 16.40 -1.43 -1.66
N THR A 74 17.00 -2.39 -2.36
CA THR A 74 16.97 -2.45 -3.83
C THR A 74 16.69 -3.87 -4.29
N GLY A 75 16.14 -4.01 -5.48
CA GLY A 75 15.84 -5.30 -6.04
C GLY A 75 15.10 -5.22 -7.36
N LEU A 76 14.66 -6.38 -7.80
CA LEU A 76 13.93 -6.57 -9.03
C LEU A 76 12.68 -7.39 -8.73
N GLY A 77 11.60 -7.05 -9.41
CA GLY A 77 10.39 -7.85 -9.39
C GLY A 77 9.62 -7.67 -10.67
N GLY A 78 8.62 -8.52 -10.87
CA GLY A 78 7.81 -8.48 -12.06
C GLY A 78 6.72 -9.52 -12.05
N THR A 79 5.92 -9.46 -13.09
CA THR A 79 4.84 -10.41 -13.36
C THR A 79 4.81 -10.73 -14.85
N THR A 80 4.49 -11.96 -15.21
CA THR A 80 4.14 -12.30 -16.60
C THR A 80 2.89 -11.52 -17.02
N ASN A 81 2.79 -11.19 -18.31
CA ASN A 81 1.65 -10.49 -18.88
C ASN A 81 0.83 -11.39 -19.83
N LYS A 82 -0.20 -10.83 -20.48
CA LYS A 82 -1.10 -11.59 -21.36
C LYS A 82 -0.37 -12.22 -22.57
N SER A 83 0.67 -11.57 -23.07
CA SER A 83 1.49 -12.11 -24.17
C SER A 83 2.22 -13.39 -23.78
N PHE A 84 2.53 -13.57 -22.49
CA PHE A 84 3.10 -14.82 -21.99
C PHE A 84 2.02 -15.92 -21.92
N SER A 85 0.89 -15.63 -21.27
CA SER A 85 -0.25 -16.53 -21.22
C SER A 85 -1.49 -15.85 -20.66
N ASP A 86 -2.65 -16.16 -21.23
CA ASP A 86 -3.95 -15.82 -20.63
C ASP A 86 -4.41 -16.84 -19.58
N ARG A 87 -3.74 -18.01 -19.48
CA ARG A 87 -4.12 -19.10 -18.57
C ARG A 87 -3.21 -19.24 -17.37
N TYR A 88 -1.96 -18.79 -17.47
CA TYR A 88 -0.97 -18.90 -16.42
C TYR A 88 -0.36 -17.53 -16.12
N ARG A 89 -0.13 -17.26 -14.84
CA ARG A 89 0.65 -16.10 -14.40
C ARG A 89 1.72 -16.53 -13.42
N VAL A 90 2.89 -15.91 -13.52
CA VAL A 90 3.99 -16.05 -12.58
C VAL A 90 4.40 -14.65 -12.16
N ASN A 91 4.59 -14.43 -10.87
CA ASN A 91 5.01 -13.17 -10.32
C ASN A 91 6.02 -13.38 -9.21
N GLY A 92 6.89 -12.41 -9.00
CA GLY A 92 7.85 -12.49 -7.92
C GLY A 92 8.72 -11.26 -7.80
N TYR A 93 9.48 -11.21 -6.72
CA TYR A 93 10.52 -10.22 -6.49
C TYR A 93 11.64 -10.80 -5.64
N LEU A 94 12.83 -10.21 -5.80
CA LEU A 94 13.99 -10.41 -4.96
C LEU A 94 14.56 -9.04 -4.64
N VAL A 95 14.72 -8.77 -3.35
CA VAL A 95 15.28 -7.52 -2.84
C VAL A 95 16.38 -7.80 -1.82
N TYR A 96 17.24 -6.82 -1.62
CA TYR A 96 18.30 -6.84 -0.62
C TYR A 96 18.23 -5.57 0.23
N GLY A 97 18.22 -5.75 1.55
CA GLY A 97 18.33 -4.66 2.53
C GLY A 97 19.78 -4.52 2.99
N PHE A 98 20.35 -3.32 2.85
CA PHE A 98 21.76 -3.08 3.17
C PHE A 98 22.05 -2.98 4.67
N LYS A 99 21.07 -2.54 5.47
CA LYS A 99 21.24 -2.40 6.94
C LYS A 99 21.08 -3.73 7.67
N ASP A 100 20.11 -4.54 7.26
CA ASP A 100 19.88 -5.86 7.86
C ASP A 100 20.63 -7.00 7.14
N THR A 101 21.32 -6.69 6.04
CA THR A 101 22.19 -7.60 5.26
C THR A 101 21.47 -8.87 4.80
N ARG A 102 20.19 -8.74 4.42
CA ARG A 102 19.33 -9.89 4.08
C ARG A 102 18.61 -9.73 2.77
N PHE A 103 18.57 -10.84 2.03
CA PHE A 103 17.66 -11.02 0.90
C PHE A 103 16.25 -11.30 1.41
N LYS A 104 15.26 -10.73 0.71
CA LYS A 104 13.83 -10.96 0.93
C LYS A 104 13.19 -11.17 -0.43
N TYR A 105 12.19 -12.04 -0.50
CA TYR A 105 11.66 -12.46 -1.78
C TYR A 105 10.24 -12.99 -1.68
N SER A 106 9.56 -12.94 -2.81
CA SER A 106 8.29 -13.62 -3.01
C SER A 106 8.30 -14.28 -4.38
N ILE A 107 7.77 -15.49 -4.43
CA ILE A 107 7.45 -16.17 -5.68
C ILE A 107 6.01 -16.63 -5.60
N GLY A 108 5.26 -16.36 -6.65
CA GLY A 108 3.88 -16.75 -6.76
C GLY A 108 3.50 -17.00 -8.20
N GLY A 109 2.32 -17.55 -8.34
CA GLY A 109 1.71 -17.73 -9.63
C GLY A 109 0.26 -18.12 -9.48
N GLY A 110 -0.43 -18.17 -10.60
CA GLY A 110 -1.78 -18.67 -10.64
C GLY A 110 -2.12 -19.24 -11.98
N PHE A 111 -3.15 -20.08 -11.98
CA PHE A 111 -3.71 -20.65 -13.19
C PHE A 111 -5.21 -20.37 -13.23
N ARG A 112 -5.68 -19.96 -14.41
CA ARG A 112 -7.07 -19.60 -14.65
C ARG A 112 -7.85 -20.88 -14.93
N VAL A 113 -8.78 -21.21 -14.04
CA VAL A 113 -9.62 -22.41 -14.15
C VAL A 113 -10.95 -22.15 -14.85
N ASN A 114 -11.41 -20.88 -14.88
CA ASN A 114 -12.61 -20.49 -15.61
C ASN A 114 -12.49 -19.05 -16.13
N GLU A 115 -12.64 -18.86 -17.44
CA GLU A 115 -12.52 -17.56 -18.08
C GLU A 115 -13.75 -16.67 -17.87
N ALA A 116 -14.96 -17.21 -18.01
CA ALA A 116 -16.21 -16.45 -17.91
C ALA A 116 -16.38 -15.78 -16.53
N THR A 117 -16.03 -16.52 -15.48
CA THR A 117 -16.05 -16.03 -14.08
C THR A 117 -14.69 -15.51 -13.62
N ASN A 118 -13.71 -15.39 -14.53
CA ASN A 118 -12.33 -14.99 -14.23
C ASN A 118 -11.79 -15.65 -12.95
N THR A 119 -11.94 -16.97 -12.84
CA THR A 119 -11.55 -17.74 -11.66
C THR A 119 -10.09 -18.14 -11.76
N TRP A 120 -9.32 -17.78 -10.74
CA TRP A 120 -7.90 -18.09 -10.63
C TRP A 120 -7.63 -18.85 -9.34
N ILE A 121 -6.83 -19.90 -9.44
CA ILE A 121 -6.18 -20.53 -8.28
C ILE A 121 -4.78 -19.95 -8.21
N ASN A 122 -4.40 -19.43 -7.05
CA ASN A 122 -3.15 -18.76 -6.79
C ASN A 122 -2.35 -19.49 -5.72
N LEU A 123 -1.05 -19.56 -5.91
CA LEU A 123 -0.08 -20.12 -4.97
C LEU A 123 1.00 -19.07 -4.74
N SER A 124 1.46 -18.93 -3.50
CA SER A 124 2.61 -18.05 -3.22
C SER A 124 3.43 -18.50 -2.03
N TYR A 125 4.71 -18.15 -2.08
CA TYR A 125 5.68 -18.22 -0.99
C TYR A 125 6.30 -16.83 -0.83
N THR A 126 6.32 -16.30 0.39
CA THR A 126 6.91 -15.00 0.69
C THR A 126 7.76 -15.09 1.96
N ASP A 127 8.96 -14.53 1.92
CA ASP A 127 9.83 -14.27 3.07
C ASP A 127 10.24 -12.78 3.03
N ASP A 128 9.53 -11.96 3.79
CA ASP A 128 9.71 -10.51 3.82
C ASP A 128 9.27 -9.91 5.17
N LEU A 129 9.34 -8.58 5.28
CA LEU A 129 8.86 -7.80 6.40
C LEU A 129 7.48 -7.22 6.14
N LYS A 130 6.68 -7.16 7.19
CA LYS A 130 5.39 -6.49 7.19
C LYS A 130 5.27 -5.56 8.40
N GLU A 131 4.63 -4.42 8.20
CA GLU A 131 4.30 -3.49 9.28
C GLU A 131 3.34 -4.14 10.28
N THR A 132 3.68 -4.09 11.56
CA THR A 132 2.83 -4.57 12.66
C THR A 132 1.54 -3.75 12.76
N GLY A 133 0.39 -4.42 12.87
CA GLY A 133 -0.91 -3.76 13.01
C GLY A 133 -1.52 -3.26 11.68
N SER A 134 -0.82 -3.49 10.55
CA SER A 134 -1.35 -3.16 9.23
C SER A 134 -2.40 -4.17 8.76
N SER A 135 -3.51 -3.69 8.20
CA SER A 135 -4.60 -4.53 7.70
C SER A 135 -4.89 -4.27 6.22
N THR A 136 -4.74 -5.30 5.41
CA THR A 136 -4.93 -5.26 3.94
C THR A 136 -6.09 -6.16 3.54
N PHE A 137 -6.90 -5.73 2.57
CA PHE A 137 -7.94 -6.58 2.00
C PHE A 137 -7.37 -7.42 0.85
N LEU A 138 -7.75 -8.69 0.74
CA LEU A 138 -7.31 -9.55 -0.38
C LEU A 138 -7.71 -8.95 -1.74
N THR A 139 -8.92 -8.40 -1.81
CA THR A 139 -9.47 -7.79 -3.03
C THR A 139 -8.86 -6.42 -3.37
N ASP A 140 -7.90 -5.92 -2.59
CA ASP A 140 -7.27 -4.63 -2.88
C ASP A 140 -6.51 -4.68 -4.20
N LYS A 141 -6.77 -3.69 -5.04
CA LYS A 141 -5.99 -3.50 -6.25
C LYS A 141 -4.60 -3.01 -5.88
N ARG A 142 -3.60 -3.48 -6.63
CA ARG A 142 -2.23 -2.98 -6.55
C ARG A 142 -2.22 -1.46 -6.74
N PHE A 143 -1.62 -0.75 -5.80
CA PHE A 143 -1.30 0.66 -5.91
C PHE A 143 0.21 0.85 -6.17
N PHE A 144 0.56 1.86 -6.94
CA PHE A 144 1.95 2.24 -7.23
C PHE A 144 2.20 3.69 -6.85
N THR A 145 3.30 3.93 -6.15
CA THR A 145 3.92 5.25 -6.03
C THR A 145 5.43 5.11 -6.15
N PHE A 146 6.07 6.07 -6.79
CA PHE A 146 7.53 6.13 -6.90
C PHE A 146 8.20 6.37 -5.54
N PHE A 147 7.48 6.97 -4.60
CA PHE A 147 7.99 7.33 -3.29
C PHE A 147 6.92 7.05 -2.24
N GLU A 148 7.25 6.23 -1.22
CA GLU A 148 6.38 5.84 -0.09
C GLU A 148 6.95 6.39 1.23
N PRO A 149 6.72 7.65 1.59
CA PRO A 149 7.61 8.31 2.58
C PRO A 149 7.24 7.95 4.01
N ARG A 150 6.00 7.51 4.22
CA ARG A 150 5.59 6.81 5.44
C ARG A 150 6.52 5.65 5.78
N LEU A 151 7.00 4.90 4.77
CA LEU A 151 7.89 3.76 4.93
C LEU A 151 9.23 4.15 5.58
N LEU A 152 9.68 5.41 5.42
CA LEU A 152 10.91 5.93 6.02
C LEU A 152 10.86 5.99 7.55
N ASN A 153 9.65 5.91 8.12
CA ASN A 153 9.40 6.21 9.53
C ASN A 153 8.69 5.08 10.28
N ILE A 154 8.26 4.03 9.58
CA ILE A 154 7.81 2.80 10.22
C ILE A 154 9.03 2.14 10.89
N ASP A 155 8.85 1.75 12.13
CA ASP A 155 9.84 1.14 13.01
C ASP A 155 9.43 -0.28 13.43
N LEU A 156 8.13 -0.55 13.61
CA LEU A 156 7.63 -1.87 13.97
C LEU A 156 7.33 -2.74 12.74
N PHE A 157 8.30 -3.58 12.42
CA PHE A 157 8.14 -4.66 11.45
C PHE A 157 8.11 -6.02 12.14
N HIS A 158 7.48 -6.99 11.48
CA HIS A 158 7.68 -8.39 11.74
C HIS A 158 8.06 -9.09 10.44
N ARG A 159 9.04 -9.98 10.52
CA ARG A 159 9.32 -10.91 9.44
C ARG A 159 8.20 -11.94 9.38
N HIS A 160 7.78 -12.29 8.17
CA HIS A 160 6.86 -13.39 7.95
C HIS A 160 7.37 -14.30 6.83
N ILE A 161 7.33 -15.61 7.08
CA ILE A 161 7.52 -16.63 6.06
C ILE A 161 6.16 -17.26 5.81
N THR A 162 5.51 -16.88 4.72
CA THR A 162 4.11 -17.24 4.43
C THR A 162 4.03 -18.11 3.18
N LYS A 163 3.35 -19.25 3.31
CA LYS A 163 2.87 -20.07 2.20
C LYS A 163 1.37 -19.87 2.09
N SER A 164 0.87 -19.62 0.89
CA SER A 164 -0.57 -19.46 0.69
C SER A 164 -1.09 -20.12 -0.58
N ILE A 165 -2.34 -20.56 -0.49
CA ILE A 165 -3.18 -20.97 -1.61
C ILE A 165 -4.46 -20.13 -1.57
N GLY A 166 -4.90 -19.62 -2.70
CA GLY A 166 -6.12 -18.83 -2.77
C GLY A 166 -6.91 -19.02 -4.05
N VAL A 167 -8.21 -18.77 -3.97
CA VAL A 167 -9.12 -18.77 -5.10
C VAL A 167 -9.70 -17.37 -5.24
N GLN A 168 -9.42 -16.75 -6.37
CA GLN A 168 -10.05 -15.50 -6.79
C GLN A 168 -11.18 -15.84 -7.75
N HIS A 169 -12.38 -15.34 -7.51
CA HIS A 169 -13.56 -15.68 -8.29
C HIS A 169 -14.48 -14.46 -8.46
N LYS A 170 -14.82 -14.12 -9.70
CA LYS A 170 -15.78 -13.06 -10.00
C LYS A 170 -17.19 -13.67 -10.05
N ILE A 171 -17.90 -13.60 -8.92
CA ILE A 171 -19.29 -14.10 -8.78
C ILE A 171 -20.22 -13.39 -9.76
N SER A 172 -20.05 -12.07 -9.90
CA SER A 172 -20.70 -11.26 -10.92
C SER A 172 -19.81 -10.08 -11.29
N ASN A 173 -20.16 -9.32 -12.32
CA ASN A 173 -19.40 -8.12 -12.66
C ASN A 173 -19.33 -7.11 -11.50
N HIS A 174 -20.30 -7.15 -10.57
CA HIS A 174 -20.35 -6.27 -9.41
C HIS A 174 -19.76 -6.89 -8.15
N LEU A 175 -19.48 -8.19 -8.11
CA LEU A 175 -19.07 -8.92 -6.91
C LEU A 175 -17.84 -9.78 -7.17
N LEU A 176 -16.71 -9.35 -6.60
CA LEU A 176 -15.46 -10.10 -6.58
C LEU A 176 -15.32 -10.80 -5.23
N SER A 177 -14.96 -12.08 -5.26
CA SER A 177 -14.62 -12.88 -4.09
C SER A 177 -13.16 -13.32 -4.16
N GLU A 178 -12.50 -13.34 -3.01
CA GLU A 178 -11.19 -13.96 -2.86
C GLU A 178 -11.14 -14.73 -1.54
N THR A 179 -10.79 -16.01 -1.63
CA THR A 179 -10.57 -16.89 -0.47
C THR A 179 -9.12 -17.30 -0.43
N GLN A 180 -8.48 -17.27 0.73
CA GLN A 180 -7.08 -17.64 0.89
C GLN A 180 -6.89 -18.45 2.17
N PHE A 181 -6.15 -19.55 2.07
CA PHE A 181 -5.57 -20.23 3.22
C PHE A 181 -4.06 -19.97 3.24
N SER A 182 -3.50 -19.72 4.43
CA SER A 182 -2.07 -19.48 4.58
C SER A 182 -1.52 -20.05 5.87
N ALA A 183 -0.32 -20.63 5.80
CA ALA A 183 0.51 -20.98 6.93
C ALA A 183 1.71 -20.02 6.99
N SER A 184 1.91 -19.34 8.12
CA SER A 184 2.90 -18.28 8.28
C SER A 184 3.73 -18.46 9.55
N LYS A 185 5.04 -18.33 9.43
CA LYS A 185 5.93 -18.14 10.59
C LYS A 185 6.14 -16.67 10.83
N ILE A 186 5.85 -16.17 12.03
CA ILE A 186 5.91 -14.74 12.36
C ILE A 186 7.01 -14.49 13.39
N ASN A 187 7.90 -13.55 13.07
CA ASN A 187 9.00 -13.13 13.93
C ASN A 187 9.07 -11.58 14.00
N PRO A 188 8.49 -10.96 15.03
CA PRO A 188 8.67 -9.54 15.34
C PRO A 188 10.13 -9.12 15.38
N THR A 189 10.47 -7.98 14.79
CA THR A 189 11.86 -7.48 14.75
C THR A 189 12.20 -6.56 15.92
N TYR A 190 11.35 -6.55 16.95
CA TYR A 190 11.41 -5.71 18.15
C TYR A 190 11.08 -6.57 19.37
N ASN A 191 11.39 -6.06 20.57
CA ASN A 191 11.09 -6.78 21.80
C ASN A 191 9.57 -6.90 21.99
N TYR A 192 9.02 -8.08 21.74
CA TYR A 192 7.60 -8.34 21.83
C TYR A 192 7.39 -9.75 22.35
N ASN A 193 6.58 -9.85 23.38
CA ASN A 193 6.11 -11.10 23.94
C ASN A 193 4.59 -11.07 23.97
N PHE A 194 3.97 -12.04 23.31
CA PHE A 194 2.55 -12.29 23.47
C PHE A 194 2.35 -13.32 24.57
N VAL A 195 1.64 -12.94 25.63
CA VAL A 195 1.44 -13.81 26.80
C VAL A 195 0.04 -14.40 26.77
N LEU A 196 -0.03 -15.73 26.80
CA LEU A 196 -1.25 -16.53 26.88
C LEU A 196 -1.04 -17.63 27.91
N ASP A 197 -1.96 -17.78 28.86
CA ASP A 197 -1.95 -18.87 29.84
C ASP A 197 -0.60 -19.09 30.55
N ASN A 198 0.09 -17.99 30.89
CA ASN A 198 1.45 -17.92 31.46
C ASN A 198 2.59 -18.41 30.54
N GLU A 199 2.30 -18.75 29.28
CA GLU A 199 3.30 -18.95 28.24
C GLU A 199 3.58 -17.64 27.50
N SER A 200 4.84 -17.45 27.11
CA SER A 200 5.31 -16.23 26.45
C SER A 200 5.82 -16.58 25.05
N PHE A 201 5.20 -15.97 24.03
CA PHE A 201 5.52 -16.18 22.63
C PHE A 201 6.22 -14.96 22.05
N ASN A 202 7.50 -15.10 21.70
CA ASN A 202 8.27 -14.07 20.99
C ASN A 202 8.31 -14.32 19.47
N THR A 203 8.13 -15.56 19.05
CA THR A 203 7.87 -15.99 17.67
C THR A 203 6.70 -16.95 17.68
N PHE A 204 5.92 -16.99 16.61
CA PHE A 204 4.72 -17.82 16.55
C PHE A 204 4.35 -18.20 15.13
N ASP A 205 3.74 -19.37 15.00
CA ASP A 205 3.24 -19.93 13.76
C ASP A 205 1.72 -19.73 13.68
N LEU A 206 1.22 -19.36 12.50
CA LEU A 206 -0.19 -19.06 12.26
C LEU A 206 -0.71 -19.77 11.01
N SER A 207 -1.82 -20.49 11.18
CA SER A 207 -2.64 -21.00 10.08
C SER A 207 -3.92 -20.20 9.99
N THR A 208 -4.13 -19.48 8.89
CA THR A 208 -5.29 -18.60 8.72
C THR A 208 -6.07 -18.88 7.44
N ALA A 209 -7.39 -18.88 7.52
CA ALA A 209 -8.28 -18.74 6.37
C ALA A 209 -8.82 -17.31 6.30
N LYS A 210 -8.87 -16.75 5.09
CA LYS A 210 -9.40 -15.42 4.81
C LYS A 210 -10.45 -15.54 3.71
N PHE A 211 -11.56 -14.86 3.90
CA PHE A 211 -12.62 -14.73 2.90
C PHE A 211 -12.93 -13.25 2.71
N SER A 212 -12.77 -12.74 1.49
CA SER A 212 -12.94 -11.34 1.16
C SER A 212 -13.93 -11.16 0.01
N LEU A 213 -14.85 -10.22 0.18
CA LEU A 213 -15.85 -9.82 -0.81
C LEU A 213 -15.70 -8.34 -1.10
N GLN A 214 -15.64 -7.99 -2.39
CA GLN A 214 -15.71 -6.62 -2.86
C GLN A 214 -16.94 -6.43 -3.74
N TRP A 215 -17.86 -5.59 -3.28
CA TRP A 215 -19.12 -5.31 -3.94
C TRP A 215 -19.15 -3.87 -4.48
N SER A 216 -19.37 -3.75 -5.78
CA SER A 216 -19.44 -2.47 -6.53
C SER A 216 -20.77 -2.36 -7.30
N PRO A 217 -21.91 -2.26 -6.58
CA PRO A 217 -23.25 -2.38 -7.19
C PRO A 217 -23.57 -1.30 -8.23
N PHE A 218 -23.04 -0.09 -8.06
CA PHE A 218 -23.39 1.06 -8.91
C PHE A 218 -22.43 1.26 -10.11
N SER A 219 -21.41 0.42 -10.24
CA SER A 219 -20.47 0.49 -11.37
C SER A 219 -21.10 -0.08 -12.64
N LYS A 220 -20.82 0.51 -13.81
CA LYS A 220 -21.28 -0.01 -15.11
C LYS A 220 -20.13 -0.68 -15.85
N PHE A 221 -20.46 -1.78 -16.51
CA PHE A 221 -19.52 -2.64 -17.22
C PHE A 221 -20.00 -2.83 -18.65
N GLU A 222 -19.07 -2.82 -19.61
CA GLU A 222 -19.34 -3.14 -21.02
C GLU A 222 -18.33 -4.16 -21.52
N LEU A 223 -18.75 -4.97 -22.49
CA LEU A 223 -17.86 -5.86 -23.23
C LEU A 223 -17.20 -5.08 -24.36
N LYS A 224 -15.87 -4.98 -24.34
CA LYS A 224 -15.06 -4.40 -25.41
C LYS A 224 -13.93 -5.37 -25.74
N GLU A 225 -13.81 -5.75 -27.02
CA GLU A 225 -12.77 -6.68 -27.50
C GLU A 225 -12.70 -7.96 -26.63
N ASP A 226 -13.86 -8.58 -26.39
CA ASP A 226 -14.05 -9.75 -25.52
C ASP A 226 -13.60 -9.58 -24.05
N GLN A 227 -13.41 -8.34 -23.61
CA GLN A 227 -13.04 -8.02 -22.23
C GLN A 227 -14.09 -7.15 -21.56
N ILE A 228 -14.43 -7.49 -20.33
CA ILE A 228 -15.37 -6.71 -19.52
C ILE A 228 -14.59 -5.53 -18.91
N VAL A 229 -14.89 -4.33 -19.35
CA VAL A 229 -14.26 -3.08 -18.92
C VAL A 229 -15.25 -2.26 -18.10
N VAL A 230 -14.77 -1.65 -17.01
CA VAL A 230 -15.56 -0.68 -16.24
C VAL A 230 -15.67 0.61 -17.07
N THR A 231 -16.89 0.97 -17.49
CA THR A 231 -17.12 2.21 -18.25
C THR A 231 -17.57 3.35 -17.35
N ARG A 232 -18.22 3.04 -16.23
CA ARG A 232 -18.55 4.01 -15.19
C ARG A 232 -18.24 3.45 -13.83
N ASP A 233 -17.37 4.15 -13.10
CA ASP A 233 -17.04 3.80 -11.72
C ASP A 233 -18.11 4.36 -10.77
N GLY A 234 -18.87 3.49 -10.11
CA GLY A 234 -20.01 3.86 -9.26
C GLY A 234 -19.76 3.66 -7.77
N TYR A 235 -20.48 4.42 -6.95
CA TYR A 235 -20.34 4.48 -5.48
C TYR A 235 -21.73 4.47 -4.81
N PRO A 236 -21.86 3.94 -3.58
CA PRO A 236 -20.79 3.41 -2.73
C PRO A 236 -20.24 2.05 -3.17
N LYS A 237 -19.02 1.76 -2.72
CA LYS A 237 -18.39 0.44 -2.81
C LYS A 237 -18.21 -0.13 -1.43
N PHE A 238 -18.29 -1.45 -1.31
CA PHE A 238 -18.16 -2.16 -0.05
C PHE A 238 -17.09 -3.24 -0.17
N THR A 239 -16.31 -3.42 0.90
CA THR A 239 -15.39 -4.53 1.06
C THR A 239 -15.60 -5.14 2.43
N LEU A 240 -15.81 -6.44 2.49
CA LEU A 240 -15.88 -7.21 3.73
C LEU A 240 -14.79 -8.27 3.69
N GLN A 241 -14.11 -8.49 4.81
CA GLN A 241 -13.14 -9.56 4.94
C GLN A 241 -13.26 -10.22 6.31
N PHE A 242 -13.40 -11.53 6.30
CA PHE A 242 -13.34 -12.34 7.49
C PHE A 242 -12.01 -13.10 7.52
N THR A 243 -11.34 -13.12 8.66
CA THR A 243 -10.12 -13.92 8.89
C THR A 243 -10.35 -14.83 10.08
N GLN A 244 -10.05 -16.10 9.94
CA GLN A 244 -10.01 -17.07 11.03
C GLN A 244 -8.59 -17.63 11.15
N GLY A 245 -7.99 -17.53 12.34
CA GLY A 245 -6.80 -18.27 12.74
C GLY A 245 -7.19 -19.56 13.43
N PHE A 246 -6.52 -20.66 13.11
CA PHE A 246 -6.81 -21.99 13.66
C PHE A 246 -5.62 -22.47 14.49
N LYS A 247 -5.84 -22.74 15.77
CA LYS A 247 -4.84 -23.39 16.63
C LYS A 247 -4.63 -24.84 16.19
N SER A 248 -3.42 -25.36 16.37
CA SER A 248 -2.97 -26.74 16.07
C SER A 248 -2.96 -27.15 14.59
N VAL A 249 -3.55 -26.38 13.67
CA VAL A 249 -3.45 -26.63 12.23
C VAL A 249 -2.06 -26.25 11.75
N PHE A 250 -1.30 -27.21 11.21
CA PHE A 250 0.12 -27.04 10.82
C PHE A 250 1.02 -26.47 11.92
N GLY A 251 0.75 -26.78 13.20
CA GLY A 251 1.52 -26.28 14.33
C GLY A 251 1.25 -24.81 14.69
N SER A 252 0.12 -24.26 14.24
CA SER A 252 -0.29 -22.88 14.56
C SER A 252 -0.61 -22.70 16.05
N ASP A 253 -0.15 -21.61 16.64
CA ASP A 253 -0.20 -21.39 18.09
C ASP A 253 -1.55 -20.85 18.57
N PHE A 254 -2.23 -20.05 17.74
CA PHE A 254 -3.35 -19.20 18.21
C PHE A 254 -4.66 -19.44 17.47
N ASN A 255 -5.76 -19.33 18.21
CA ASN A 255 -7.11 -19.27 17.66
C ASN A 255 -7.69 -17.85 17.80
N PHE A 256 -8.00 -17.21 16.68
CA PHE A 256 -8.56 -15.86 16.67
C PHE A 256 -9.42 -15.62 15.44
N SER A 257 -10.25 -14.58 15.51
CA SER A 257 -11.12 -14.17 14.40
C SER A 257 -11.01 -12.67 14.18
N LYS A 258 -11.11 -12.25 12.92
CA LYS A 258 -11.19 -10.85 12.54
C LYS A 258 -12.32 -10.62 11.55
N LEU A 259 -13.01 -9.48 11.68
CA LEU A 259 -13.95 -8.98 10.71
C LEU A 259 -13.54 -7.55 10.34
N ASP A 260 -13.17 -7.36 9.07
CA ASP A 260 -12.76 -6.08 8.50
C ASP A 260 -13.84 -5.61 7.51
N PHE A 261 -14.18 -4.33 7.58
CA PHE A 261 -15.14 -3.68 6.69
C PHE A 261 -14.56 -2.38 6.16
N ARG A 262 -14.84 -2.10 4.88
CA ARG A 262 -14.54 -0.81 4.26
C ARG A 262 -15.69 -0.39 3.35
N THR A 263 -16.05 0.88 3.42
CA THR A 263 -16.87 1.51 2.38
C THR A 263 -16.24 2.80 1.90
N ILE A 264 -16.37 3.03 0.59
CA ILE A 264 -15.91 4.25 -0.07
C ILE A 264 -17.12 4.84 -0.78
N GLN A 265 -17.36 6.12 -0.54
CA GLN A 265 -18.37 6.92 -1.21
C GLN A 265 -17.71 8.13 -1.87
N GLN A 266 -18.10 8.44 -3.10
CA GLN A 266 -17.65 9.63 -3.81
C GLN A 266 -18.84 10.39 -4.39
N PHE A 267 -18.89 11.69 -4.09
CA PHE A 267 -19.82 12.63 -4.71
C PHE A 267 -19.05 13.50 -5.70
N THR A 268 -19.57 13.63 -6.92
CA THR A 268 -19.08 14.62 -7.90
C THR A 268 -20.13 15.73 -7.99
N HIS A 269 -19.73 16.94 -7.64
CA HIS A 269 -20.61 18.10 -7.59
C HIS A 269 -20.68 18.80 -8.95
N ARG A 270 -21.68 19.65 -9.15
CA ARG A 270 -21.89 20.38 -10.42
C ARG A 270 -20.73 21.32 -10.79
N ASN A 271 -19.95 21.76 -9.82
CA ASN A 271 -18.80 22.66 -9.98
C ASN A 271 -17.47 21.91 -10.18
N ASP A 272 -17.51 20.63 -10.57
CA ASP A 272 -16.36 19.72 -10.68
C ASP A 272 -15.57 19.46 -9.38
N SER A 273 -16.08 19.90 -8.22
CA SER A 273 -15.53 19.48 -6.93
C SER A 273 -15.92 18.02 -6.64
N LYS A 274 -15.12 17.34 -5.83
CA LYS A 274 -15.37 15.94 -5.44
C LYS A 274 -15.28 15.80 -3.93
N THR A 275 -16.23 15.10 -3.33
CA THR A 275 -16.15 14.70 -1.91
C THR A 275 -15.97 13.20 -1.84
N ASN A 276 -14.89 12.76 -1.21
CA ASN A 276 -14.60 11.36 -0.92
C ASN A 276 -14.80 11.11 0.57
N ILE A 277 -15.56 10.06 0.89
CA ILE A 277 -15.78 9.58 2.24
C ILE A 277 -15.32 8.13 2.28
N THR A 278 -14.40 7.82 3.18
CA THR A 278 -13.91 6.46 3.40
C THR A 278 -14.12 6.09 4.86
N LEU A 279 -14.86 5.00 5.09
CA LEU A 279 -15.02 4.39 6.40
C LEU A 279 -14.32 3.03 6.37
N VAL A 280 -13.44 2.78 7.33
CA VAL A 280 -12.80 1.48 7.55
C VAL A 280 -13.05 1.10 9.00
N ALA A 281 -13.52 -0.11 9.25
CA ALA A 281 -13.71 -0.65 10.58
C ALA A 281 -13.16 -2.06 10.67
N GLY A 282 -12.72 -2.45 11.86
CA GLY A 282 -12.23 -3.79 12.12
C GLY A 282 -12.46 -4.19 13.56
N ILE A 283 -12.73 -5.48 13.77
CA ILE A 283 -12.79 -6.09 15.08
C ILE A 283 -12.04 -7.42 15.05
N ALA A 284 -11.19 -7.63 16.05
CA ALA A 284 -10.44 -8.83 16.30
C ALA A 284 -10.82 -9.39 17.67
N GLY A 285 -10.98 -10.71 17.75
CA GLY A 285 -11.29 -11.42 18.99
C GLY A 285 -10.46 -12.70 19.11
N GLY A 286 -10.34 -13.20 20.35
CA GLY A 286 -9.54 -14.39 20.66
C GLY A 286 -8.08 -14.06 20.98
N GLU A 287 -7.19 -14.99 20.64
CA GLU A 287 -5.77 -14.98 20.92
C GLU A 287 -4.98 -14.21 19.85
N THR A 288 -5.37 -12.96 19.57
CA THR A 288 -4.78 -12.20 18.47
C THR A 288 -3.50 -11.49 18.89
N PRO A 289 -2.31 -11.81 18.33
CA PRO A 289 -1.07 -11.09 18.60
C PRO A 289 -1.09 -9.70 17.96
N LEU A 290 -0.27 -8.78 18.46
CA LEU A 290 -0.20 -7.39 18.01
C LEU A 290 0.07 -7.25 16.50
N THR A 291 0.84 -8.17 15.92
CA THR A 291 1.11 -8.23 14.47
C THR A 291 -0.15 -8.35 13.62
N HIS A 292 -1.23 -8.90 14.19
CA HIS A 292 -2.53 -9.10 13.56
C HIS A 292 -3.65 -8.23 14.13
N LEU A 293 -3.35 -7.33 15.07
CA LEU A 293 -4.26 -6.29 15.54
C LEU A 293 -4.26 -5.09 14.59
N TYR A 294 -4.77 -3.93 15.03
CA TYR A 294 -4.96 -2.76 14.19
C TYR A 294 -4.21 -1.54 14.71
N HIS A 295 -3.47 -0.88 13.83
CA HIS A 295 -3.15 0.53 13.97
C HIS A 295 -4.10 1.38 13.11
N ALA A 296 -4.26 2.66 13.42
CA ALA A 296 -5.10 3.58 12.64
C ALA A 296 -4.36 4.27 11.47
N TYR A 297 -3.37 3.62 10.86
CA TYR A 297 -2.54 4.16 9.77
C TYR A 297 -1.86 5.50 10.12
N PRO A 298 -1.07 5.56 11.21
CA PRO A 298 -0.33 6.76 11.59
C PRO A 298 0.71 7.15 10.55
N ASN A 299 1.08 8.43 10.51
CA ASN A 299 2.11 8.95 9.62
C ASN A 299 2.98 10.05 10.26
N ASN A 300 2.94 10.27 11.58
CA ASN A 300 3.74 11.29 12.23
C ASN A 300 4.94 10.70 12.97
N ILE A 301 6.06 11.44 13.03
CA ILE A 301 7.25 11.04 13.77
C ILE A 301 7.44 11.87 15.03
N THR A 302 8.03 11.25 16.04
CA THR A 302 8.44 11.88 17.30
C THR A 302 9.81 12.54 17.11
N LYS A 303 9.84 13.79 16.64
CA LYS A 303 11.05 14.63 16.61
C LYS A 303 10.78 16.00 17.20
N GLU A 304 11.80 16.71 17.66
CA GLU A 304 11.60 17.93 18.47
C GLU A 304 10.91 19.06 17.69
N THR A 305 11.24 19.28 16.41
CA THR A 305 10.69 20.40 15.64
C THR A 305 9.81 19.95 14.47
N ILE A 306 8.84 20.79 14.09
CA ILE A 306 7.96 20.58 12.93
C ILE A 306 8.77 20.35 11.64
N LEU A 307 9.87 21.09 11.46
CA LEU A 307 10.77 20.94 10.31
C LEU A 307 11.54 19.62 10.32
N GLN A 308 11.79 19.03 11.49
CA GLN A 308 12.39 17.71 11.59
C GLN A 308 11.37 16.59 11.35
N ARG A 309 10.07 16.84 11.58
CA ARG A 309 8.94 15.91 11.32
C ARG A 309 8.52 15.83 9.85
N PHE A 310 9.32 16.43 8.98
CA PHE A 310 9.05 16.53 7.57
C PHE A 310 8.95 15.17 6.88
N SER A 311 7.78 14.88 6.30
CA SER A 311 7.46 13.64 5.59
C SER A 311 6.53 13.93 4.41
N VAL A 312 6.11 12.92 3.68
CA VAL A 312 5.05 13.06 2.65
C VAL A 312 3.75 12.49 3.19
N ALA A 313 2.65 13.18 2.90
CA ALA A 313 1.32 12.78 3.32
C ALA A 313 0.94 11.40 2.77
N GLY A 314 0.28 10.59 3.59
CA GLY A 314 -0.24 9.30 3.18
C GLY A 314 -1.64 9.47 2.57
N LEU A 315 -1.97 8.68 1.55
CA LEU A 315 -3.22 8.84 0.81
C LEU A 315 -4.46 8.76 1.71
N ASN A 316 -4.42 7.89 2.72
CA ASN A 316 -5.46 7.68 3.73
C ASN A 316 -4.86 7.48 5.15
N SER A 317 -3.82 8.23 5.51
CA SER A 317 -3.13 8.11 6.81
C SER A 317 -3.53 9.20 7.78
N PHE A 318 -3.24 9.09 9.08
CA PHE A 318 -3.38 10.23 10.01
C PHE A 318 -2.07 10.99 10.05
N GLU A 319 -2.07 12.26 9.63
CA GLU A 319 -0.81 13.00 9.47
C GLU A 319 -0.20 13.43 10.80
N THR A 320 -1.01 13.59 11.85
CA THR A 320 -0.60 14.06 13.18
C THR A 320 -0.42 12.93 14.20
N MET A 321 -0.93 11.73 13.89
CA MET A 321 -0.84 10.55 14.77
C MET A 321 0.55 9.94 14.69
N TYR A 322 1.19 9.75 15.84
CA TYR A 322 2.53 9.16 15.87
C TYR A 322 2.49 7.67 15.53
N PHE A 323 3.58 7.17 14.92
CA PHE A 323 3.75 5.73 14.75
C PHE A 323 3.66 5.01 16.11
N ASN A 324 2.97 3.88 16.12
CA ASN A 324 2.74 3.03 17.29
C ASN A 324 2.04 3.70 18.48
N GLU A 325 1.50 4.90 18.30
CA GLU A 325 0.81 5.61 19.37
C GLU A 325 -0.39 4.80 19.86
N PHE A 326 -1.11 4.17 18.93
CA PHE A 326 -2.30 3.39 19.23
C PHE A 326 -2.32 2.04 18.53
N PHE A 327 -2.64 1.01 19.31
CA PHE A 327 -3.11 -0.27 18.80
C PHE A 327 -4.48 -0.60 19.39
N SER A 328 -5.28 -1.30 18.59
CA SER A 328 -6.67 -1.60 18.91
C SER A 328 -7.04 -3.03 18.53
N ASP A 329 -7.90 -3.66 19.33
CA ASP A 329 -8.61 -4.89 18.95
C ASP A 329 -9.90 -4.59 18.20
N LYS A 330 -10.47 -3.41 18.39
CA LYS A 330 -11.58 -2.89 17.61
C LYS A 330 -11.33 -1.45 17.25
N PHE A 331 -11.58 -1.08 16.00
CA PHE A 331 -11.39 0.29 15.56
C PHE A 331 -12.34 0.65 14.41
N SER A 332 -12.53 1.95 14.24
CA SER A 332 -13.19 2.56 13.11
C SER A 332 -12.48 3.86 12.77
N THR A 333 -12.23 4.09 11.48
CA THR A 333 -11.69 5.34 10.95
C THR A 333 -12.66 5.90 9.91
N LEU A 334 -12.97 7.18 10.02
CA LEU A 334 -13.73 7.94 9.03
C LEU A 334 -12.83 9.02 8.45
N GLN A 335 -12.69 9.03 7.13
CA GLN A 335 -11.89 10.02 6.41
C GLN A 335 -12.75 10.74 5.39
N LEU A 336 -12.74 12.07 5.46
CA LEU A 336 -13.41 12.95 4.52
C LEU A 336 -12.35 13.77 3.79
N LYS A 337 -12.36 13.72 2.45
CA LYS A 337 -11.56 14.59 1.60
C LYS A 337 -12.47 15.34 0.65
N HIS A 338 -12.43 16.67 0.66
CA HIS A 338 -13.15 17.50 -0.30
C HIS A 338 -12.16 18.17 -1.24
N PHE A 339 -12.16 17.75 -2.50
CA PHE A 339 -11.33 18.28 -3.57
C PHE A 339 -12.07 19.43 -4.25
N PHE A 340 -11.51 20.62 -4.18
CA PHE A 340 -12.00 21.73 -4.99
C PHE A 340 -11.59 21.54 -6.45
N ARG A 341 -12.30 22.22 -7.36
CA ARG A 341 -11.84 22.34 -8.74
C ARG A 341 -10.46 23.04 -8.75
N PRO A 342 -9.48 22.57 -9.54
CA PRO A 342 -8.18 23.23 -9.60
C PRO A 342 -8.29 24.70 -9.98
N PHE A 343 -7.56 25.57 -9.26
CA PHE A 343 -7.47 26.99 -9.57
C PHE A 343 -6.63 27.15 -10.84
N LYS A 344 -7.24 27.62 -11.92
CA LYS A 344 -6.53 27.83 -13.19
C LYS A 344 -5.82 29.18 -13.16
N ILE A 345 -4.58 29.19 -12.65
CA ILE A 345 -3.74 30.39 -12.65
C ILE A 345 -3.02 30.52 -14.00
N THR A 346 -2.44 29.43 -14.50
CA THR A 346 -1.92 29.33 -15.89
C THR A 346 -2.25 27.96 -16.50
N GLU A 347 -1.90 27.75 -17.77
CA GLU A 347 -2.09 26.43 -18.39
C GLU A 347 -1.26 25.32 -17.74
N ARG A 348 -0.08 25.66 -17.19
CA ARG A 348 0.84 24.73 -16.54
C ARG A 348 0.72 24.72 -15.01
N PHE A 349 0.20 25.79 -14.40
CA PHE A 349 0.06 25.93 -12.95
C PHE A 349 -1.42 25.92 -12.56
N LYS A 350 -1.87 24.76 -12.08
CA LYS A 350 -3.27 24.49 -11.72
C LYS A 350 -3.34 23.88 -10.31
N PRO A 351 -2.98 24.64 -9.26
CA PRO A 351 -3.01 24.13 -7.89
C PRO A 351 -4.43 23.73 -7.49
N GLN A 352 -4.53 22.74 -6.62
CA GLN A 352 -5.80 22.21 -6.17
C GLN A 352 -5.84 22.16 -4.64
N LEU A 353 -6.78 22.89 -4.05
CA LEU A 353 -7.07 22.79 -2.63
C LEU A 353 -7.88 21.53 -2.34
N VAL A 354 -7.50 20.84 -1.26
CA VAL A 354 -8.23 19.71 -0.70
C VAL A 354 -8.41 19.94 0.79
N LEU A 355 -9.63 19.86 1.30
CA LEU A 355 -9.89 19.87 2.75
C LEU A 355 -9.97 18.44 3.27
N ILE A 356 -9.45 18.24 4.47
CA ILE A 356 -9.33 16.93 5.10
C ILE A 356 -9.89 17.00 6.51
N SER A 357 -10.75 16.04 6.84
CA SER A 357 -11.12 15.73 8.22
C SER A 357 -11.07 14.23 8.41
N ARG A 358 -10.40 13.78 9.48
CA ARG A 358 -10.20 12.37 9.78
C ARG A 358 -10.48 12.13 11.25
N TYR A 359 -11.18 11.04 11.50
CA TYR A 359 -11.61 10.63 12.82
C TYR A 359 -11.27 9.16 13.03
N ALA A 360 -10.78 8.83 14.21
CA ALA A 360 -10.55 7.44 14.59
C ALA A 360 -11.07 7.17 16.00
N LEU A 361 -11.68 6.02 16.19
CA LEU A 361 -12.17 5.54 17.48
C LEU A 361 -11.88 4.05 17.57
N GLY A 362 -11.51 3.56 18.75
CA GLY A 362 -11.27 2.15 18.96
C GLY A 362 -11.21 1.81 20.44
N ASP A 363 -10.59 0.67 20.73
CA ASP A 363 -10.31 0.23 22.09
C ASP A 363 -9.42 -1.02 22.03
N MET A 364 -8.92 -1.44 23.20
CA MET A 364 -8.22 -2.70 23.36
C MET A 364 -8.49 -3.30 24.73
N LYS A 365 -9.03 -4.52 24.77
CA LYS A 365 -9.34 -5.22 26.03
C LYS A 365 -8.11 -5.83 26.68
N SER A 366 -7.23 -6.45 25.88
CA SER A 366 -6.21 -7.37 26.39
C SER A 366 -4.78 -6.83 26.33
N ILE A 367 -4.56 -5.55 26.66
CA ILE A 367 -3.24 -4.88 26.58
C ILE A 367 -2.16 -5.68 27.32
N ASN A 368 -2.46 -6.20 28.50
CA ASN A 368 -1.49 -6.88 29.37
C ASN A 368 -0.86 -8.13 28.75
N ARG A 369 -1.49 -8.70 27.69
CA ARG A 369 -0.93 -9.82 26.92
C ARG A 369 0.20 -9.39 25.98
N HIS A 370 0.37 -8.10 25.73
CA HIS A 370 1.34 -7.58 24.76
C HIS A 370 2.47 -6.89 25.52
N GLN A 371 3.50 -7.64 25.84
CA GLN A 371 4.63 -7.19 26.66
C GLN A 371 5.85 -6.86 25.78
N GLY A 372 6.79 -6.08 26.33
CA GLY A 372 8.00 -5.62 25.64
C GLY A 372 7.82 -4.38 24.77
N ILE A 373 6.59 -3.90 24.62
CA ILE A 373 6.21 -2.74 23.82
C ILE A 373 5.28 -1.81 24.62
N THR A 374 5.37 -0.50 24.36
CA THR A 374 4.50 0.51 24.94
C THR A 374 3.65 1.16 23.86
N PHE A 375 2.34 1.24 24.09
CA PHE A 375 1.38 1.91 23.21
C PHE A 375 0.13 2.29 24.01
N ASN A 376 -0.67 3.22 23.47
CA ASN A 376 -1.92 3.67 24.08
C ASN A 376 -3.15 2.98 23.46
N ARG A 377 -4.28 3.09 24.16
CA ARG A 377 -5.61 2.75 23.61
C ARG A 377 -6.23 3.94 22.91
N LEU A 378 -6.95 3.67 21.83
CA LEU A 378 -7.77 4.65 21.10
C LEU A 378 -9.21 4.76 21.66
N ASN A 379 -9.38 4.73 22.98
CA ASN A 379 -10.68 4.69 23.67
C ASN A 379 -11.47 6.01 23.68
N HIS A 380 -10.93 7.08 23.09
CA HIS A 380 -11.65 8.33 22.85
C HIS A 380 -11.64 8.67 21.34
N LEU A 381 -12.41 9.66 20.92
CA LEU A 381 -12.40 10.10 19.53
C LEU A 381 -11.11 10.88 19.24
N TYR A 382 -10.25 10.29 18.41
CA TYR A 382 -9.16 11.01 17.75
C TYR A 382 -9.75 11.84 16.62
N SER A 383 -9.37 13.11 16.54
CA SER A 383 -9.75 14.01 15.44
C SER A 383 -8.53 14.75 14.88
N GLU A 384 -8.40 14.77 13.56
CA GLU A 384 -7.53 15.72 12.85
C GLU A 384 -8.25 16.37 11.68
N SER A 385 -7.91 17.63 11.43
CA SER A 385 -8.37 18.37 10.26
C SER A 385 -7.22 19.14 9.65
N GLY A 386 -7.33 19.41 8.36
CA GLY A 386 -6.25 20.01 7.62
C GLY A 386 -6.63 20.34 6.19
N PHE A 387 -5.63 20.76 5.44
CA PHE A 387 -5.76 21.02 4.02
C PHE A 387 -4.51 20.60 3.26
N GLU A 388 -4.68 20.24 2.00
CA GLU A 388 -3.60 20.05 1.04
C GLU A 388 -3.71 21.08 -0.07
N ILE A 389 -2.57 21.57 -0.55
CA ILE A 389 -2.46 22.30 -1.81
C ILE A 389 -1.64 21.44 -2.75
N ASN A 390 -2.33 20.68 -3.59
CA ASN A 390 -1.74 19.77 -4.55
C ASN A 390 -1.37 20.49 -5.85
N ARG A 391 -0.51 19.86 -6.67
CA ARG A 391 -0.12 20.34 -8.03
C ARG A 391 0.57 21.72 -8.02
N LEU A 392 1.45 21.95 -7.05
CA LEU A 392 2.27 23.16 -6.97
C LEU A 392 3.42 23.12 -7.99
N LEU A 393 4.24 22.07 -7.98
CA LEU A 393 5.39 21.94 -8.89
C LEU A 393 5.63 20.46 -9.23
N LEU A 394 5.65 20.08 -10.52
CA LEU A 394 5.97 18.71 -10.96
C LEU A 394 5.17 17.60 -10.24
N GLY A 395 3.92 17.87 -9.87
CA GLY A 395 3.07 16.95 -9.10
C GLY A 395 3.23 17.01 -7.58
N PHE A 396 4.24 17.72 -7.07
CA PHE A 396 4.38 18.01 -5.64
C PHE A 396 3.34 19.00 -5.15
N GLY A 397 2.97 18.87 -3.89
CA GLY A 397 2.11 19.79 -3.15
C GLY A 397 2.48 19.85 -1.68
N LEU A 398 1.66 20.55 -0.89
CA LEU A 398 1.84 20.70 0.56
C LEU A 398 0.62 20.17 1.28
N SER A 399 0.82 19.66 2.50
CA SER A 399 -0.22 19.20 3.41
C SER A 399 0.03 19.78 4.79
N PHE A 400 -1.02 20.33 5.38
CA PHE A 400 -1.06 20.79 6.74
C PHE A 400 -2.18 20.07 7.46
N ALA A 401 -1.93 19.55 8.66
CA ALA A 401 -2.93 18.94 9.51
C ALA A 401 -2.72 19.34 10.96
N TYR A 402 -3.83 19.38 11.69
CA TYR A 402 -3.89 19.72 13.11
C TYR A 402 -4.75 18.71 13.86
N ARG A 403 -4.20 18.17 14.95
CA ARG A 403 -4.90 17.25 15.87
C ARG A 403 -5.59 18.03 16.98
N TYR A 404 -6.81 17.65 17.29
CA TYR A 404 -7.63 18.29 18.32
C TYR A 404 -8.54 17.27 19.04
N GLY A 405 -9.21 17.73 20.09
CA GLY A 405 -10.12 16.90 20.89
C GLY A 405 -9.40 16.11 21.98
N ALA A 406 -9.90 14.90 22.26
CA ALA A 406 -9.48 14.12 23.43
C ALA A 406 -8.00 13.72 23.46
N TYR A 407 -7.36 13.64 22.29
CA TYR A 407 -5.93 13.33 22.17
C TYR A 407 -5.10 14.54 21.75
N HIS A 408 -5.53 15.75 22.09
CA HIS A 408 -4.70 16.94 21.96
C HIS A 408 -3.49 16.84 22.90
N LEU A 409 -2.30 17.15 22.38
CA LEU A 409 -1.04 17.11 23.11
C LEU A 409 -0.77 18.46 23.79
N PRO A 410 -0.10 18.50 24.96
CA PRO A 410 0.11 19.74 25.70
C PRO A 410 0.85 20.83 24.93
N ASN A 411 1.84 20.46 24.10
CA ASN A 411 2.57 21.42 23.29
C ASN A 411 1.84 21.66 21.97
N PHE A 412 1.59 22.92 21.62
CA PHE A 412 0.89 23.29 20.39
C PHE A 412 1.54 22.71 19.13
N GLU A 413 2.87 22.81 19.03
CA GLU A 413 3.64 22.32 17.88
C GLU A 413 3.52 20.80 17.69
N ASP A 414 3.30 20.05 18.78
CA ASP A 414 3.16 18.60 18.73
C ASP A 414 1.88 18.15 18.00
N ASN A 415 0.91 19.05 17.90
CA ASN A 415 -0.38 18.80 17.26
C ASN A 415 -0.38 19.17 15.78
N ILE A 416 0.70 19.75 15.25
CA ILE A 416 0.79 20.19 13.85
C ILE A 416 1.63 19.20 13.05
N ALA A 417 1.16 18.88 11.85
CA ALA A 417 1.93 18.18 10.83
C ALA A 417 2.01 19.02 9.55
N PHE A 418 3.23 19.22 9.05
CA PHE A 418 3.51 19.86 7.77
C PHE A 418 4.31 18.91 6.87
N LYS A 419 3.78 18.62 5.68
CA LYS A 419 4.29 17.55 4.80
C LYS A 419 4.22 17.94 3.33
N PHE A 420 5.07 17.32 2.50
CA PHE A 420 4.85 17.36 1.05
C PHE A 420 3.72 16.39 0.66
N THR A 421 3.07 16.63 -0.46
CA THR A 421 2.24 15.64 -1.15
C THR A 421 2.87 15.37 -2.51
N PHE A 422 2.63 14.19 -3.08
CA PHE A 422 3.04 13.90 -4.44
C PHE A 422 1.90 13.20 -5.17
N ASN A 423 1.34 13.90 -6.16
CA ASN A 423 0.23 13.45 -6.98
C ASN A 423 0.59 13.66 -8.45
N ILE A 424 1.10 12.62 -9.10
CA ILE A 424 1.17 12.56 -10.56
C ILE A 424 -0.16 12.02 -11.06
N SER A 425 -0.95 12.87 -11.73
CA SER A 425 -1.96 12.41 -12.67
C SER A 425 -1.32 12.41 -14.06
N LEU A 426 -1.00 11.23 -14.58
CA LEU A 426 -0.61 11.04 -15.98
C LEU A 426 -1.82 11.19 -16.90
#